data_AF-A0ABD5GXK9-F1
#
_entry.id   AF-A0ABD5GXK9-F1
#
_cell.length_a   1.000
_cell.length_b   1.000
_cell.length_c   1.000
_cell.angle_alpha   90.00
_cell.angle_beta   90.00
_cell.angle_gamma   90.00
#
_symmetry.space_group_name_H-M   'P 1'
#
loop_
_entity.id
_entity.type
_entity.pdbx_description
1 polymer ?
#
loop_
_entity_poly.entity_id
_entity_poly.type
_entity_poly.pdbx_seq_one_letter_code
_entity_poly.pdbx_strand_id
1 'polypeptide(L)' 'MLMNSNMYSLNNFDFLARSFARMQAEGHPVDIQAITGNMDEEHRSWFCKRYALYCQQATEAKKLELEH' A
#
# COMPACT_ATOMS: atom_id res chain seq x y z
N MET A 1 -14.55 14.43 -21.02
CA MET A 1 -13.19 14.05 -20.59
C MET A 1 -13.29 13.37 -19.22
N LEU A 2 -13.58 12.07 -19.16
CA LEU A 2 -13.84 11.33 -17.90
C LEU A 2 -13.17 9.94 -17.90
N MET A 3 -11.99 9.80 -18.52
CA MET A 3 -11.26 8.52 -18.54
C MET A 3 -9.96 8.52 -17.72
N ASN A 4 -9.56 9.65 -17.12
CA ASN A 4 -8.30 9.72 -16.39
C ASN A 4 -8.41 9.34 -14.91
N SER A 5 -9.54 9.62 -14.24
CA SER A 5 -9.66 9.46 -12.78
C SER A 5 -9.42 8.03 -12.28
N ASN A 6 -9.72 7.01 -13.09
CA ASN A 6 -9.53 5.62 -12.69
C ASN A 6 -8.06 5.16 -12.79
N MET A 7 -7.31 5.67 -13.77
CA MET A 7 -5.88 5.37 -13.92
C MET A 7 -5.06 6.09 -12.84
N TYR A 8 -5.41 7.33 -12.51
CA TYR A 8 -4.82 8.04 -11.37
C TYR A 8 -5.16 7.36 -10.04
N SER A 9 -6.39 6.83 -9.88
CA SER A 9 -6.77 6.12 -8.66
C SER A 9 -5.96 4.84 -8.48
N LEU A 10 -5.83 3.99 -9.50
CA LEU A 10 -5.03 2.76 -9.40
C LEU A 10 -3.55 3.03 -9.13
N ASN A 11 -2.96 4.03 -9.78
CA ASN A 11 -1.56 4.38 -9.55
C ASN A 11 -1.35 5.01 -8.17
N ASN A 12 -2.31 5.82 -7.71
CA ASN A 12 -2.32 6.37 -6.36
C ASN A 12 -2.49 5.24 -5.32
N PHE A 13 -3.32 4.24 -5.57
CA PHE A 13 -3.49 3.10 -4.67
C PHE A 13 -2.25 2.23 -4.56
N ASP A 14 -1.54 2.01 -5.67
CA ASP A 14 -0.26 1.29 -5.63
C ASP A 14 0.83 2.08 -4.88
N PHE A 15 0.89 3.40 -5.10
CA PHE A 15 1.77 4.29 -4.35
C PHE A 15 1.45 4.30 -2.85
N LEU A 16 0.16 4.34 -2.51
CA LEU A 16 -0.33 4.23 -1.15
C LEU A 16 0.06 2.88 -0.55
N ALA A 17 -0.24 1.76 -1.22
CA ALA A 17 0.10 0.42 -0.73
C ALA A 17 1.59 0.26 -0.40
N ARG A 18 2.46 0.80 -1.26
CA ARG A 18 3.92 0.82 -1.04
C ARG A 18 4.33 1.73 0.12
N SER A 19 3.86 2.97 0.14
CA SER A 19 4.20 3.94 1.19
C SER A 19 3.71 3.47 2.56
N PHE A 20 2.53 2.88 2.61
CA PHE A 20 1.92 2.34 3.82
C PHE A 20 2.63 1.10 4.33
N ALA A 21 3.00 0.17 3.46
CA ALA A 21 3.81 -0.96 3.90
C ALA A 21 5.16 -0.52 4.50
N ARG A 22 5.79 0.51 3.92
CA ARG A 22 7.01 1.12 4.47
C ARG A 22 6.75 1.77 5.83
N MET A 23 5.72 2.61 5.93
CA MET A 23 5.31 3.24 7.19
C MET A 23 5.02 2.21 8.29
N GLN A 24 4.34 1.12 7.97
CA GLN A 24 4.07 0.04 8.92
C GLN A 24 5.35 -0.67 9.37
N ALA A 25 6.27 -0.96 8.46
CA ALA A 25 7.58 -1.52 8.79
C ALA A 25 8.46 -0.55 9.62
N GLU A 26 8.24 0.76 9.49
CA GLU A 26 8.84 1.80 10.31
C GLU A 26 8.20 1.95 11.69
N GLY A 27 7.05 1.30 11.93
CA GLY A 27 6.31 1.38 13.20
C GLY A 27 5.27 2.50 13.24
N HIS A 28 5.00 3.15 12.10
CA HIS A 28 3.92 4.11 12.00
C HIS A 28 2.57 3.39 11.85
N PRO A 29 1.53 3.83 12.58
CA PRO A 29 0.19 3.29 12.44
C PRO A 29 -0.35 3.67 11.06
N VAL A 30 -0.71 2.67 10.27
CA VAL A 30 -1.34 2.86 8.98
C VAL A 30 -2.82 2.53 9.09
N ASP A 31 -3.65 3.46 8.65
CA ASP A 31 -5.09 3.26 8.59
C ASP A 31 -5.50 2.56 7.28
N ILE A 32 -5.33 1.23 7.27
CA ILE A 32 -5.75 0.37 6.16
C ILE A 32 -7.26 0.45 5.94
N GLN A 33 -8.04 0.73 6.99
CA GLN A 33 -9.48 0.86 6.93
C GLN A 33 -9.94 2.14 6.23
N ALA A 34 -9.26 3.27 6.39
CA ALA A 34 -9.59 4.50 5.67
C ALA A 34 -9.40 4.35 4.15
N ILE A 35 -8.39 3.57 3.74
CA ILE A 35 -8.07 3.31 2.33
C ILE A 35 -9.05 2.29 1.74
N THR A 36 -9.26 1.17 2.45
CA THR A 36 -10.15 0.09 2.00
C THR A 36 -11.64 0.42 2.20
N GLY A 37 -11.98 1.41 3.02
CA GLY A 37 -13.34 1.89 3.21
C GLY A 37 -13.88 2.66 2.00
N ASN A 38 -13.00 3.14 1.13
CA ASN A 38 -13.37 3.70 -0.18
C ASN A 38 -13.30 2.67 -1.32
N MET A 39 -12.98 1.40 -1.01
CA MET A 39 -12.78 0.33 -1.99
C MET A 39 -13.90 -0.71 -1.93
N ASP A 40 -14.19 -1.28 -3.10
CA ASP A 40 -15.03 -2.47 -3.23
C ASP A 40 -14.37 -3.71 -2.62
N GLU A 41 -15.18 -4.75 -2.33
CA GLU A 41 -14.71 -5.96 -1.64
C GLU A 41 -13.57 -6.68 -2.37
N GLU A 42 -13.60 -6.70 -3.71
CA GLU A 42 -12.53 -7.24 -4.55
C GLU A 42 -11.22 -6.47 -4.38
N HIS A 43 -11.30 -5.13 -4.38
CA HIS A 43 -10.14 -4.27 -4.20
C HIS A 43 -9.56 -4.39 -2.79
N ARG A 44 -10.40 -4.56 -1.77
CA ARG A 44 -9.97 -4.81 -0.40
C ARG A 44 -9.21 -6.13 -0.27
N SER A 45 -9.69 -7.19 -0.92
CA SER A 45 -9.01 -8.49 -0.95
C SER A 45 -7.67 -8.42 -1.71
N TRP A 46 -7.66 -7.73 -2.85
CA TRP A 46 -6.42 -7.46 -3.60
C TRP A 46 -5.41 -6.64 -2.79
N PHE A 47 -5.87 -5.57 -2.14
CA PHE A 47 -5.04 -4.68 -1.32
C PHE A 47 -4.45 -5.45 -0.14
N CYS A 48 -5.23 -6.28 0.56
CA CYS A 48 -4.74 -7.11 1.66
C CYS A 48 -3.59 -8.04 1.21
N LYS A 49 -3.74 -8.72 0.07
CA LYS A 49 -2.68 -9.57 -0.50
C LYS A 49 -1.44 -8.76 -0.89
N ARG A 50 -1.63 -7.62 -1.55
CA ARG A 50 -0.53 -6.75 -2.02
C ARG A 50 0.20 -6.12 -0.84
N TYR A 51 -0.55 -5.68 0.17
CA TYR A 51 -0.05 -5.07 1.39
C TYR A 51 0.81 -6.05 2.20
N ALA A 52 0.40 -7.31 2.33
CA ALA A 52 1.23 -8.33 2.99
C ALA A 52 2.58 -8.54 2.27
N LEU A 53 2.56 -8.59 0.93
CA LEU A 53 3.76 -8.66 0.09
C LEU A 53 4.65 -7.43 0.23
N TYR A 54 4.06 -6.23 0.25
CA TYR A 54 4.83 -5.00 0.45
C TYR A 54 5.34 -4.87 1.88
N CYS A 55 4.65 -5.39 2.89
CA CYS A 55 5.12 -5.38 4.27
C CYS A 55 6.38 -6.25 4.43
N GLN A 56 6.41 -7.43 3.79
CA GLN A 56 7.64 -8.25 3.72
C GLN A 56 8.76 -7.50 3.00
N GLN A 57 8.50 -7.00 1.78
CA GLN A 57 9.49 -6.23 1.02
C GLN A 57 9.96 -4.98 1.77
N ALA A 58 9.08 -4.27 2.47
CA ALA A 58 9.43 -3.08 3.24
C ALA A 58 10.28 -3.43 4.46
N THR A 59 10.01 -4.58 5.10
CA THR A 59 10.83 -5.09 6.19
C THR A 59 12.21 -5.50 5.71
N GLU A 60 12.29 -6.19 4.57
CA GLU A 60 13.55 -6.59 3.92
C GLU A 60 14.33 -5.37 3.41
N ALA A 61 13.67 -4.44 2.74
CA ALA A 61 14.26 -3.19 2.26
C ALA A 61 14.77 -2.33 3.43
N LYS A 62 14.01 -2.24 4.52
CA LYS A 62 14.46 -1.56 5.75
C LYS A 62 15.69 -2.24 6.34
N LYS A 63 15.74 -3.57 6.33
CA LYS A 63 16.94 -4.33 6.75
C LYS A 63 18.15 -4.00 5.88
N LEU A 64 17.95 -3.99 4.55
CA LEU A 64 18.98 -3.69 3.55
C LEU A 64 19.48 -2.24 3.64
N GLU A 65 18.59 -1.27 3.88
CA GLU A 65 18.94 0.14 4.10
C GLU A 65 19.66 0.37 5.44
N LEU A 66 19.39 -0.44 6.47
CA LEU A 66 20.06 -0.33 7.78
C LEU A 66 21.45 -0.99 7.80
N GLU A 67 21.75 -1.86 6.83
CA GLU A 67 23.04 -2.55 6.68
C GLU A 67 24.04 -1.80 5.77
N HIS A 68 23.70 -0.62 5.25
CA HIS A 68 24.53 0.21 4.37
C HIS A 68 25.09 1.47 5.03
#